data_AF-A0A2V2RJ77-F1
#
_entry.id   AF-A0A2V2RJ77-F1
#
_cell.length_a   1.000
_cell.length_b   1.000
_cell.length_c   1.000
_cell.angle_alpha   90.00
_cell.angle_beta   90.00
_cell.angle_gamma   90.00
#
_symmetry.space_group_name_H-M   'P 1'
#
loop_
_entity.id
_entity.type
_entity.pdbx_description
1 polymer ?
#
loop_
_entity_poly.entity_id
_entity_poly.type
_entity_poly.pdbx_seq_one_letter_code
_entity_poly.pdbx_strand_id
1 'polypeptide(L)'
;MKNLRIVFDMSFVNKSRTGTYVYGHELSSAVGSLSNCEVLPIDGFSTDPSPTVLQKIKTGTKGLRWIQFGLPAALKKLKADVLHSGAFLGPMRAPCPFVLNVFDAFSVTQANWYDYRWRFYARMIEPSMKRAAAVITVSEYSKKQIAKVYNTPENRIQVIYPGVGEPFKS
;
A
#
# COMPACT_ATOMS: atom_id res chain seq x y z
N MET A 1 -19.50 -12.30 -17.82
CA MET A 1 -18.32 -11.41 -17.63
C MET A 1 -17.42 -12.06 -16.60
N LYS A 2 -16.09 -12.02 -16.76
CA LYS A 2 -15.15 -12.63 -15.79
C LYS A 2 -15.09 -11.75 -14.54
N ASN A 3 -15.28 -12.31 -13.34
CA ASN A 3 -15.04 -11.60 -12.09
C ASN A 3 -13.53 -11.34 -11.94
N LEU A 4 -13.17 -10.08 -11.70
CA LEU A 4 -11.80 -9.65 -11.48
C LEU A 4 -11.39 -10.00 -10.05
N ARG A 5 -10.35 -10.80 -9.86
CA ARG A 5 -9.81 -11.11 -8.53
C ARG A 5 -8.82 -10.05 -8.10
N ILE A 6 -9.24 -9.23 -7.13
CA ILE A 6 -8.43 -8.14 -6.59
C ILE A 6 -7.95 -8.54 -5.21
N VAL A 7 -6.64 -8.74 -5.06
CA VAL A 7 -6.03 -8.99 -3.76
C VAL A 7 -5.65 -7.66 -3.13
N PHE A 8 -6.12 -7.39 -1.92
CA PHE A 8 -5.73 -6.20 -1.15
C PHE A 8 -4.65 -6.58 -0.13
N ASP A 9 -3.46 -5.98 -0.25
CA ASP A 9 -2.44 -6.11 0.80
C ASP A 9 -2.75 -5.17 1.96
N MET A 10 -3.25 -5.75 3.05
CA MET A 10 -3.61 -5.08 4.28
C MET A 10 -2.48 -5.10 5.31
N SER A 11 -1.31 -5.66 4.99
CA SER A 11 -0.24 -5.86 5.97
C SER A 11 0.18 -4.55 6.66
N PHE A 12 0.37 -3.48 5.89
CA PHE A 12 0.67 -2.15 6.45
C PHE A 12 -0.56 -1.42 6.98
N VAL A 13 -1.71 -1.60 6.31
CA VAL A 13 -2.99 -1.01 6.70
C VAL A 13 -3.35 -1.42 8.12
N ASN A 14 -3.29 -2.71 8.43
CA ASN A 14 -3.62 -3.29 9.74
C ASN A 14 -2.62 -2.97 10.84
N LYS A 15 -1.38 -2.59 10.49
CA LYS A 15 -0.41 -2.06 11.47
C LYS A 15 -0.68 -0.60 11.82
N SER A 16 -1.30 0.15 10.92
CA SER A 16 -1.67 1.52 11.18
C SER A 16 -2.89 1.56 12.10
N ARG A 17 -2.93 2.53 13.02
CA ARG A 17 -4.14 2.88 13.80
C ARG A 17 -4.67 4.26 13.40
N THR A 18 -4.31 4.74 12.21
CA THR A 18 -4.61 6.08 11.71
C THR A 18 -5.50 6.03 10.47
N GLY A 19 -5.70 7.17 9.78
CA GLY A 19 -6.53 7.26 8.58
C GLY A 19 -6.19 6.23 7.48
N THR A 20 -4.95 5.74 7.38
CA THR A 20 -4.60 4.66 6.44
C THR A 20 -5.35 3.36 6.73
N TYR A 21 -5.61 3.05 8.00
CA TYR A 21 -6.40 1.89 8.41
C TYR A 21 -7.83 2.02 7.88
N VAL A 22 -8.51 3.11 8.24
CA VAL A 22 -9.89 3.39 7.83
C VAL A 22 -9.98 3.41 6.30
N TYR A 23 -9.11 4.15 5.63
CA TYR A 23 -9.07 4.23 4.17
C TYR A 23 -8.94 2.85 3.51
N GLY A 24 -8.02 2.00 3.98
CA GLY A 24 -7.80 0.69 3.39
C GLY A 24 -9.00 -0.24 3.54
N HIS A 25 -9.60 -0.30 4.74
CA HIS A 25 -10.76 -1.14 5.02
C HIS A 25 -12.02 -0.67 4.28
N GLU A 26 -12.33 0.62 4.31
CA GLU A 26 -13.49 1.19 3.61
C GLU A 26 -13.35 1.03 2.09
N LEU A 27 -12.17 1.26 1.53
CA LEU A 27 -11.93 1.08 0.10
C LEU A 27 -12.09 -0.38 -0.32
N SER A 28 -11.53 -1.32 0.44
CA SER A 28 -11.67 -2.76 0.14
C SER A 28 -13.12 -3.22 0.23
N SER A 29 -13.88 -2.72 1.21
CA SER A 29 -15.31 -3.00 1.37
C SER A 29 -16.14 -2.45 0.21
N ALA A 30 -15.90 -1.19 -0.17
CA ALA A 30 -16.59 -0.53 -1.28
C ALA A 30 -16.31 -1.23 -2.62
N VAL A 31 -15.06 -1.61 -2.89
CA VAL A 31 -14.70 -2.36 -4.11
C VAL A 31 -15.31 -3.77 -4.11
N GLY A 32 -15.41 -4.41 -2.94
CA GLY A 32 -16.05 -5.72 -2.81
C GLY A 32 -17.57 -5.70 -3.04
N SER A 33 -18.19 -4.54 -2.93
CA SER A 33 -19.62 -4.35 -3.22
C SER A 33 -19.92 -4.21 -4.72
N LEU A 34 -18.90 -4.14 -5.58
CA LEU A 34 -19.07 -4.07 -7.04
C LEU A 34 -19.35 -5.46 -7.62
N SER A 35 -20.32 -5.56 -8.53
CA SER A 35 -20.84 -6.84 -9.05
C SER A 35 -19.87 -7.68 -9.88
N ASN A 36 -18.69 -7.14 -10.22
CA ASN A 36 -17.68 -7.75 -11.10
C ASN A 36 -16.31 -7.95 -10.43
N CYS A 37 -16.23 -7.78 -9.11
CA CYS A 37 -14.98 -7.86 -8.36
C CYS A 37 -15.07 -8.90 -7.24
N GLU A 38 -14.08 -9.78 -7.15
CA GLU A 38 -13.84 -10.65 -6.00
C GLU A 38 -12.67 -10.07 -5.21
N VAL A 39 -12.93 -9.53 -4.02
CA VAL A 39 -11.92 -8.87 -3.19
C VAL A 39 -11.40 -9.81 -2.12
N LEU A 40 -10.08 -9.99 -2.08
CA LEU A 40 -9.39 -10.89 -1.17
C LEU A 40 -8.36 -10.11 -0.33
N PRO A 41 -8.71 -9.68 0.89
CA PRO A 41 -7.75 -9.04 1.77
C PRO A 41 -6.75 -10.08 2.32
N ILE A 42 -5.46 -9.73 2.31
CA ILE A 42 -4.38 -10.54 2.90
C ILE A 42 -3.55 -9.70 3.86
N ASP A 43 -3.04 -10.34 4.90
CA ASP A 43 -2.17 -9.71 5.89
C ASP A 43 -1.00 -10.63 6.20
N GLY A 44 0.20 -10.22 5.82
CA GLY A 44 1.45 -10.93 6.08
C GLY A 44 2.08 -10.66 7.43
N PHE A 45 1.51 -9.73 8.20
CA PHE A 45 1.99 -9.35 9.52
C PHE A 45 1.03 -9.71 10.65
N SER A 46 0.04 -10.56 10.37
CA SER A 46 -0.85 -11.09 11.40
C SER A 46 -0.07 -11.88 12.45
N THR A 47 0.34 -11.16 13.50
CA THR A 47 0.30 -11.49 14.94
C THR A 47 1.19 -10.49 15.71
N ASP A 48 0.52 -9.74 16.58
CA ASP A 48 0.97 -9.05 17.81
C ASP A 48 0.71 -7.53 17.82
N PRO A 49 -0.33 -7.06 18.54
CA PRO A 49 -0.74 -5.65 18.56
C PRO A 49 0.27 -4.69 19.24
N SER A 50 1.35 -5.18 19.85
CA SER A 50 2.32 -4.37 20.61
C SER A 50 3.76 -4.92 20.59
N PRO A 51 4.51 -4.78 19.47
CA PRO A 51 5.86 -5.35 19.41
C PRO A 51 6.88 -4.56 20.25
N THR A 52 7.69 -5.26 21.05
CA THR A 52 8.86 -4.70 21.78
C THR A 52 9.92 -4.14 20.82
N VAL A 53 10.83 -3.27 21.29
CA VAL A 53 11.87 -2.62 20.46
C VAL A 53 12.73 -3.63 19.66
N LEU A 54 13.08 -4.77 20.26
CA LEU A 54 13.80 -5.88 19.60
C LEU A 54 12.94 -6.57 18.53
N GLN A 55 11.63 -6.68 18.74
CA GLN A 55 10.72 -7.23 17.74
C GLN A 55 10.60 -6.27 16.54
N LYS A 56 10.49 -4.94 16.75
CA LYS A 56 10.49 -3.92 15.68
C LYS A 56 11.67 -4.08 14.71
N ILE A 57 12.85 -4.46 15.21
CA ILE A 57 14.05 -4.72 14.41
C ILE A 57 13.86 -5.96 13.52
N LYS A 58 13.30 -7.05 14.04
CA LYS A 58 12.98 -8.24 13.24
C LYS A 58 11.79 -8.01 12.30
N THR A 59 10.85 -7.11 12.63
CA THR A 59 9.65 -6.88 11.81
C THR A 59 9.94 -6.12 10.52
N GLY A 60 10.93 -5.23 10.47
CA GLY A 60 11.27 -4.48 9.25
C GLY A 60 11.81 -5.37 8.12
N THR A 61 12.74 -6.28 8.44
CA THR A 61 13.30 -7.25 7.48
C THR A 61 12.31 -8.35 7.13
N LYS A 62 11.54 -8.85 8.10
CA LYS A 62 10.38 -9.73 7.83
C LYS A 62 9.36 -9.04 6.94
N GLY A 63 9.16 -7.74 7.14
CA GLY A 63 8.32 -6.86 6.35
C GLY A 63 8.69 -6.88 4.88
N LEU A 64 9.93 -6.54 4.59
CA LEU A 64 10.43 -6.54 3.22
C LEU A 64 10.44 -7.95 2.61
N ARG A 65 10.78 -8.99 3.37
CA ARG A 65 10.73 -10.38 2.91
C ARG A 65 9.31 -10.83 2.54
N TRP A 66 8.31 -10.45 3.33
CA TRP A 66 6.92 -10.68 2.99
C TRP A 66 6.57 -9.99 1.67
N ILE A 67 6.78 -8.67 1.57
CA ILE A 67 6.44 -7.89 0.37
C ILE A 67 7.14 -8.43 -0.88
N GLN A 68 8.41 -8.83 -0.78
CA GLN A 68 9.20 -9.25 -1.94
C GLN A 68 9.02 -10.72 -2.33
N PHE A 69 8.62 -11.61 -1.41
CA PHE A 69 8.54 -13.04 -1.67
C PHE A 69 7.21 -13.67 -1.25
N GLY A 70 6.76 -13.40 -0.02
CA GLY A 70 5.51 -13.96 0.51
C GLY A 70 4.27 -13.47 -0.24
N LEU A 71 4.21 -12.17 -0.50
CA LEU A 71 3.13 -11.51 -1.23
C LEU A 71 3.05 -12.03 -2.69
N PRO A 72 4.12 -12.05 -3.50
CA PRO A 72 4.07 -12.68 -4.83
C PRO A 72 3.64 -14.15 -4.83
N ALA A 73 4.07 -14.94 -3.84
CA ALA A 73 3.66 -16.35 -3.73
C ALA A 73 2.16 -16.46 -3.41
N ALA A 74 1.64 -15.63 -2.50
CA ALA A 74 0.21 -15.56 -2.18
C ALA A 74 -0.61 -15.14 -3.40
N LEU A 75 -0.18 -14.14 -4.16
CA LEU A 75 -0.85 -13.68 -5.38
C LEU A 75 -0.98 -14.80 -6.43
N LYS A 76 0.09 -15.60 -6.63
CA LYS A 76 0.05 -16.75 -7.53
C LYS A 76 -0.95 -17.81 -7.05
N LYS A 77 -0.92 -18.13 -5.74
CA LYS A 77 -1.84 -19.13 -5.14
C LYS A 77 -3.31 -18.71 -5.26
N LEU A 78 -3.59 -17.42 -5.05
CA LEU A 78 -4.94 -16.85 -5.14
C LEU A 78 -5.39 -16.58 -6.58
N LYS A 79 -4.50 -16.76 -7.57
CA LYS A 79 -4.75 -16.43 -8.98
C LYS A 79 -5.25 -14.98 -9.13
N ALA A 80 -4.56 -14.05 -8.48
CA ALA A 80 -4.92 -12.64 -8.48
C ALA A 80 -4.81 -12.04 -9.90
N ASP A 81 -5.84 -11.33 -10.34
CA ASP A 81 -5.81 -10.55 -11.57
C ASP A 81 -5.16 -9.18 -11.33
N VAL A 82 -5.37 -8.58 -10.15
CA VAL A 82 -4.80 -7.30 -9.73
C VAL A 82 -4.40 -7.34 -8.25
N LEU A 83 -3.27 -6.73 -7.89
CA LEU A 83 -2.92 -6.42 -6.51
C LEU A 83 -3.24 -4.94 -6.21
N HIS A 84 -3.96 -4.68 -5.13
CA HIS A 84 -4.03 -3.36 -4.52
C HIS A 84 -3.11 -3.32 -3.31
N SER A 85 -1.96 -2.65 -3.41
CA SER A 85 -1.10 -2.44 -2.26
C SER A 85 -1.61 -1.27 -1.43
N GLY A 86 -2.13 -1.56 -0.24
CA GLY A 86 -2.78 -0.59 0.64
C GLY A 86 -1.84 0.47 1.21
N ALA A 87 -0.52 0.31 1.05
CA ALA A 87 0.49 1.26 1.52
C ALA A 87 1.64 1.40 0.54
N PHE A 88 2.53 2.36 0.83
CA PHE A 88 3.63 2.91 0.01
C PHE A 88 4.68 1.91 -0.53
N LEU A 89 4.50 0.60 -0.36
CA LEU A 89 5.40 -0.43 -0.89
C LEU A 89 4.68 -1.52 -1.66
N GLY A 90 5.34 -1.98 -2.71
CA GLY A 90 4.90 -3.10 -3.53
C GLY A 90 6.06 -4.05 -3.88
N PRO A 91 5.73 -5.27 -4.33
CA PRO A 91 6.72 -6.22 -4.80
C PRO A 91 7.45 -5.72 -6.05
N MET A 92 8.76 -5.95 -6.15
CA MET A 92 9.50 -5.65 -7.39
C MET A 92 9.12 -6.57 -8.55
N ARG A 93 8.59 -7.76 -8.22
CA ARG A 93 8.09 -8.78 -9.14
C ARG A 93 6.76 -9.32 -8.63
N ALA A 94 5.66 -8.76 -9.13
CA ALA A 94 4.33 -9.34 -8.97
C ALA A 94 4.00 -10.24 -10.18
N PRO A 95 3.18 -11.31 -9.99
CA PRO A 95 2.64 -12.09 -11.10
C PRO A 95 1.51 -11.37 -11.87
N CYS A 96 1.05 -10.22 -11.39
CA CYS A 96 -0.05 -9.44 -11.92
C CYS A 96 0.26 -7.92 -11.81
N PRO A 97 -0.44 -7.04 -12.56
CA PRO A 97 -0.34 -5.60 -12.35
C PRO A 97 -0.79 -5.22 -10.93
N PHE A 98 -0.20 -4.15 -10.40
CA PHE A 98 -0.57 -3.67 -9.07
C PHE A 98 -0.74 -2.15 -9.00
N VAL A 99 -1.65 -1.73 -8.13
CA VAL A 99 -1.92 -0.34 -7.77
C VAL A 99 -1.29 -0.06 -6.41
N LEU A 100 -0.69 1.12 -6.26
CA LEU A 100 0.05 1.49 -5.05
C LEU A 100 -0.51 2.77 -4.42
N ASN A 101 -0.84 2.73 -3.13
CA ASN A 101 -1.20 3.94 -2.38
C ASN A 101 0.05 4.65 -1.85
N VAL A 102 0.21 5.93 -2.18
CA VAL A 102 1.25 6.80 -1.63
C VAL A 102 0.59 8.10 -1.16
N PHE A 103 0.52 8.31 0.15
CA PHE A 103 -0.20 9.45 0.74
C PHE A 103 0.67 10.72 0.82
N ASP A 104 1.97 10.56 1.04
CA ASP A 104 2.93 11.65 1.13
C ASP A 104 4.35 11.16 0.76
N ALA A 105 5.28 12.12 0.66
CA ALA A 105 6.70 11.88 0.44
C ALA A 105 7.55 12.20 1.68
N PHE A 106 6.92 12.29 2.86
CA PHE A 106 7.52 12.85 4.06
C PHE A 106 8.72 12.04 4.56
N SER A 107 8.65 10.73 4.37
CA SER A 107 9.74 9.78 4.64
C SER A 107 11.07 10.12 3.97
N VAL A 108 11.05 10.86 2.86
CA VAL A 108 12.24 11.27 2.11
C VAL A 108 12.55 12.74 2.35
N THR A 109 11.54 13.62 2.35
CA THR A 109 11.77 15.07 2.54
C THR A 109 12.21 15.43 3.96
N GLN A 110 11.77 14.67 4.97
CA GLN A 110 12.16 14.83 6.37
C GLN A 110 12.90 13.59 6.87
N ALA A 111 13.84 13.07 6.07
CA ALA A 111 14.54 11.83 6.38
C ALA A 111 15.27 11.84 7.74
N ASN A 112 15.67 13.02 8.24
CA ASN A 112 16.29 13.20 9.56
C ASN A 112 15.33 12.95 10.74
N TRP A 113 14.01 12.96 10.51
CA TRP A 113 13.01 12.67 11.55
C TRP A 113 12.77 11.16 11.72
N TYR A 114 13.37 10.37 10.83
CA TYR A 114 13.22 8.92 10.82
C TYR A 114 14.54 8.22 11.15
N ASP A 115 14.43 7.08 11.84
CA ASP A 115 15.59 6.24 12.11
C ASP A 115 16.21 5.68 10.82
N TYR A 116 17.48 5.26 10.88
CA TYR A 116 18.22 4.76 9.73
C TYR A 116 17.56 3.55 9.05
N ARG A 117 16.79 2.75 9.80
CA ARG A 117 16.14 1.53 9.31
C ARG A 117 14.95 1.91 8.46
N TRP A 118 14.15 2.88 8.91
CA TRP A 118 13.07 3.43 8.11
C TRP A 118 13.59 4.12 6.86
N ARG A 119 14.70 4.88 6.95
CA ARG A 119 15.33 5.49 5.77
C ARG A 119 15.75 4.44 4.74
N PHE A 120 16.30 3.30 5.19
CA PHE A 120 16.60 2.18 4.31
C PHE A 120 15.32 1.58 3.70
N TYR A 121 14.26 1.46 4.50
CA TYR A 121 12.95 0.97 4.05
C TYR A 121 12.31 1.89 2.99
N ALA A 122 12.38 3.20 3.20
CA ALA A 122 11.83 4.23 2.31
C ALA A 122 12.51 4.25 0.93
N ARG A 123 13.76 3.76 0.82
CA ARG A 123 14.44 3.58 -0.50
C ARG A 123 13.72 2.61 -1.42
N MET A 124 12.84 1.75 -0.88
CA MET A 124 12.05 0.82 -1.70
C MET A 124 10.79 1.46 -2.30
N ILE A 125 10.39 2.66 -1.85
CA ILE A 125 9.18 3.35 -2.33
C ILE A 125 9.31 3.72 -3.80
N GLU A 126 10.40 4.38 -4.19
CA GLU A 126 10.63 4.77 -5.59
C GLU A 126 10.64 3.56 -6.54
N PRO A 127 11.40 2.47 -6.26
CA PRO A 127 11.30 1.24 -7.04
C PRO A 127 9.87 0.68 -7.11
N SER A 128 9.13 0.65 -6.01
CA SER A 128 7.74 0.19 -6.00
C SER A 128 6.85 1.06 -6.88
N MET A 129 6.97 2.38 -6.81
CA MET A 129 6.22 3.31 -7.66
C MET A 129 6.51 3.12 -9.15
N LYS A 130 7.79 2.94 -9.52
CA LYS A 130 8.18 2.70 -10.92
C LYS A 130 7.60 1.40 -11.47
N ARG A 131 7.40 0.38 -10.62
CA ARG A 131 6.82 -0.92 -11.00
C ARG A 131 5.30 -0.96 -10.94
N ALA A 132 4.67 -0.10 -10.15
CA ALA A 132 3.22 -0.02 -10.06
C ALA A 132 2.59 0.35 -11.41
N ALA A 133 1.49 -0.31 -11.77
CA ALA A 133 0.72 0.03 -12.95
C ALA A 133 0.03 1.40 -12.79
N ALA A 134 -0.38 1.73 -11.57
CA ALA A 134 -0.90 3.03 -11.19
C ALA A 134 -0.51 3.36 -9.74
N VAL A 135 -0.32 4.65 -9.45
CA VAL A 135 -0.12 5.16 -8.09
C VAL A 135 -1.32 6.03 -7.72
N ILE A 136 -1.90 5.82 -6.55
CA ILE A 136 -3.01 6.62 -6.01
C ILE A 136 -2.47 7.49 -4.87
N THR A 137 -2.90 8.75 -4.84
CA THR A 137 -2.69 9.67 -3.73
C THR A 137 -3.98 10.43 -3.42
N VAL A 138 -4.00 11.17 -2.31
CA VAL A 138 -5.22 11.76 -1.74
C VAL A 138 -5.37 13.27 -1.99
N SER A 139 -4.37 13.92 -2.59
CA SER A 139 -4.45 15.35 -2.92
C SER A 139 -3.54 15.73 -4.08
N GLU A 140 -3.88 16.80 -4.79
CA GLU A 140 -3.03 17.41 -5.81
C GLU A 140 -1.70 17.92 -5.24
N TYR A 141 -1.70 18.39 -3.99
CA TYR A 141 -0.48 18.76 -3.31
C TYR A 141 0.45 17.55 -3.13
N SER A 142 -0.07 16.45 -2.58
CA SER A 142 0.67 15.21 -2.41
C SER A 142 1.20 14.70 -3.75
N LYS A 143 0.38 14.72 -4.82
CA LYS A 143 0.79 14.33 -6.17
C LYS A 143 2.04 15.08 -6.64
N LYS A 144 2.03 16.41 -6.56
CA LYS A 144 3.18 17.25 -6.96
C LYS A 144 4.43 16.95 -6.14
N GLN A 145 4.28 16.78 -4.81
CA GLN A 145 5.40 16.43 -3.94
C GLN A 145 5.97 15.05 -4.25
N ILE A 146 5.11 14.04 -4.38
CA ILE A 146 5.48 12.65 -4.70
C ILE A 146 6.17 12.57 -6.07
N ALA A 147 5.61 13.23 -7.08
CA ALA A 147 6.19 13.27 -8.42
C ALA A 147 7.61 13.86 -8.41
N LYS A 148 7.79 14.98 -7.70
CA LYS A 148 9.08 15.66 -7.54
C LYS A 148 10.09 14.81 -6.79
N VAL A 149 9.70 14.23 -5.65
CA VAL A 149 10.61 13.52 -4.74
C VAL A 149 11.06 12.18 -5.30
N TYR A 150 10.14 11.43 -5.93
CA TYR A 150 10.40 10.09 -6.44
C TYR A 150 10.64 10.06 -7.95
N ASN A 151 10.82 11.23 -8.59
CA ASN A 151 11.03 11.39 -10.03
C ASN A 151 10.07 10.53 -10.87
N THR A 152 8.78 10.57 -10.53
CA THR A 152 7.73 9.78 -11.17
C THR A 152 6.82 10.70 -11.97
N PRO A 153 6.55 10.41 -13.26
CA PRO A 153 5.65 11.21 -14.08
C PRO A 153 4.27 11.37 -13.44
N GLU A 154 3.75 12.60 -13.42
CA GLU A 154 2.46 12.92 -12.80
C GLU A 154 1.28 12.16 -13.43
N ASN A 155 1.36 11.81 -14.71
CA ASN A 155 0.33 11.01 -15.40
C ASN A 155 0.22 9.57 -14.88
N ARG A 156 1.20 9.09 -14.10
CA ARG A 156 1.15 7.79 -13.40
C ARG A 156 0.57 7.90 -11.99
N ILE A 157 0.35 9.12 -11.50
CA ILE A 157 -0.14 9.41 -10.16
C ILE A 157 -1.55 9.99 -10.28
N GLN A 158 -2.53 9.21 -9.83
CA GLN A 158 -3.94 9.60 -9.81
C GLN A 158 -4.30 10.16 -8.44
N VAL A 159 -4.99 11.29 -8.42
CA VAL A 159 -5.57 11.83 -7.19
C VAL A 159 -6.96 11.22 -7.05
N ILE A 160 -7.17 10.47 -5.97
CA ILE A 160 -8.47 9.94 -5.57
C ILE A 160 -8.70 10.40 -4.14
N TYR A 161 -9.67 11.29 -3.98
CA TYR A 161 -9.99 11.85 -2.68
C TYR A 161 -10.65 10.79 -1.78
N PRO A 162 -10.29 10.73 -0.48
CA PRO A 162 -10.99 9.89 0.48
C PRO A 162 -12.48 10.21 0.50
N GLY A 163 -13.31 9.17 0.52
CA GLY A 163 -14.75 9.32 0.73
C GLY A 163 -15.07 9.70 2.18
N VAL A 164 -16.31 10.14 2.39
CA VAL A 164 -16.87 10.44 3.72
C VAL A 164 -17.79 9.30 4.12
N GLY A 165 -17.54 8.69 5.28
CA GLY A 165 -18.37 7.61 5.82
C GLY A 165 -19.72 8.12 6.32
N GLU A 166 -20.70 7.22 6.43
CA GLU A 166 -22.07 7.53 6.86
C GLU A 166 -22.18 8.40 8.13
N PRO A 167 -21.37 8.21 9.20
CA PRO A 167 -21.47 9.04 10.41
C PRO A 167 -21.15 10.53 10.21
N PHE A 168 -20.62 10.89 9.05
CA PHE A 168 -20.15 12.24 8.71
C PHE A 168 -20.88 12.82 7.48
N LYS A 169 -21.90 12.11 6.95
CA LYS A 169 -22.80 12.64 5.93
C LYS A 169 -23.92 13.41 6.61
N SER A 170 -24.04 14.70 6.31
CA SER A 170 -25.10 15.60 6.78
C SER A 170 -26.38 15.46 5.98
#